data_AF-A0AA40SQU2-F1
#
_entry.id   AF-A0AA40SQU2-F1
#
_cell.length_a   1.000
_cell.length_b   1.000
_cell.length_c   1.000
_cell.angle_alpha   90.00
_cell.angle_beta   90.00
_cell.angle_gamma   90.00
#
_symmetry.space_group_name_H-M   'P 1'
#
loop_
_entity.id
_entity.type
_entity.pdbx_description
1 polymer ?
#
loop_
_entity_poly.entity_id
_entity_poly.type
_entity_poly.pdbx_seq_one_letter_code
_entity_poly.pdbx_strand_id
1 'polypeptide(L)'
;MNDFWQFAGNFWWLVFPLGAGVAAVGRSWERAAKTRHKRRLEVIHAKAELTSAKAAARHNPVARASEPKAITRPQAVPTQLEQLFKKHDDTTARWLDYELDVAKLIAFPAMSDGRQPLTAGFLRAKKVADNLRPSSTSVKINATDLAEYRASVTDYEVAFDLAERDARRIRDSTFTAAERKRLDTAKQLMTVAVDQAATPAERHVAYKRVRDELDGLIALSDDAVEILEKKVALQLEPRRTPPPETA
;
A
#
# COMPACT_ATOMS: atom_id res chain seq x y z
N MET A 1 -38.62 25.47 48.68
CA MET A 1 -37.44 24.63 48.35
C MET A 1 -37.79 23.24 47.80
N ASN A 2 -39.06 22.80 47.80
CA ASN A 2 -39.44 21.44 47.35
C ASN A 2 -39.74 21.34 45.84
N ASP A 3 -40.02 22.45 45.15
CA ASP A 3 -40.37 22.43 43.72
C ASP A 3 -39.16 22.24 42.79
N PHE A 4 -37.97 22.70 43.22
CA PHE A 4 -36.73 22.55 42.44
C PHE A 4 -36.27 21.09 42.34
N TRP A 5 -36.44 20.32 43.42
CA TRP A 5 -36.08 18.90 43.47
C TRP A 5 -37.08 17.99 42.74
N GLN A 6 -38.36 18.38 42.67
CA GLN A 6 -39.34 17.68 41.81
C GLN A 6 -39.07 17.93 40.31
N PHE A 7 -38.67 19.15 39.93
CA PHE A 7 -38.28 19.46 38.57
C PHE A 7 -37.04 18.65 38.12
N ALA A 8 -35.98 18.60 38.94
CA ALA A 8 -34.78 17.82 38.64
C ALA A 8 -35.04 16.30 38.55
N GLY A 9 -36.00 15.75 39.33
CA GLY A 9 -36.39 14.35 39.27
C GLY A 9 -37.23 13.98 38.04
N ASN A 10 -38.05 14.92 37.53
CA ASN A 10 -38.98 14.66 36.42
C ASN A 10 -38.36 14.84 35.02
N PHE A 11 -37.22 15.54 34.93
CA PHE A 11 -36.54 15.89 33.68
C PHE A 11 -35.19 15.18 33.46
N TRP A 12 -34.84 14.16 34.25
CA TRP A 12 -33.64 13.33 34.10
C TRP A 12 -33.48 12.73 32.68
N TRP A 13 -34.59 12.46 31.99
CA TRP A 13 -34.59 11.89 30.63
C TRP A 13 -34.13 12.88 29.54
N LEU A 14 -34.01 14.19 29.81
CA LEU A 14 -33.52 15.18 28.84
C LEU A 14 -32.00 15.12 28.58
N VAL A 15 -31.24 14.37 29.39
CA VAL A 15 -29.82 14.08 29.11
C VAL A 15 -29.67 13.15 27.89
N PHE A 16 -30.65 12.28 27.63
CA PHE A 16 -30.60 11.30 26.55
C PHE A 16 -30.67 11.88 25.11
N PRO A 17 -31.53 12.86 24.78
CA PRO A 17 -31.52 13.44 23.42
C PRO A 17 -30.29 14.32 23.13
N LEU A 18 -29.71 14.99 24.15
CA LEU A 18 -28.50 15.80 23.97
C LEU A 18 -27.22 14.94 23.89
N GLY A 19 -27.16 13.80 24.60
CA GLY A 19 -26.06 12.83 24.45
C GLY A 19 -26.08 12.06 23.12
N ALA A 20 -27.28 11.78 22.57
CA ALA A 20 -27.43 11.09 21.29
C ALA A 20 -26.99 11.94 20.09
N GLY A 21 -27.15 13.28 20.17
CA GLY A 21 -26.70 14.21 19.13
C GLY A 21 -25.18 14.26 18.98
N VAL A 22 -24.43 14.20 20.09
CA VAL A 22 -22.95 14.21 20.06
C VAL A 22 -22.38 12.85 19.62
N ALA A 23 -23.05 11.75 19.94
CA ALA A 23 -22.64 10.40 19.53
C ALA A 23 -22.98 10.04 18.07
N ALA A 24 -23.86 10.81 17.40
CA ALA A 24 -24.25 10.60 16.00
C ALA A 24 -23.35 11.33 14.99
N VAL A 25 -22.71 12.44 15.39
CA VAL A 25 -21.79 13.19 14.51
C VAL A 25 -20.42 12.52 14.41
N GLY A 26 -19.96 11.80 15.45
CA GLY A 26 -18.68 11.08 15.42
C GLY A 26 -18.65 9.82 14.54
N ARG A 27 -19.77 9.12 14.38
CA ARG A 27 -19.82 7.79 13.72
C ARG A 27 -20.20 7.78 12.23
N SER A 28 -20.50 8.95 11.64
CA SER A 28 -20.88 9.05 10.22
C SER A 28 -19.71 9.39 9.30
N TRP A 29 -18.63 9.98 9.82
CA TRP A 29 -17.41 10.27 9.03
C TRP A 29 -16.55 9.03 8.74
N GLU A 30 -16.59 8.00 9.58
CA GLU A 30 -15.86 6.73 9.37
C GLU A 30 -16.45 5.83 8.27
N ARG A 31 -17.74 6.01 7.91
CA ARG A 31 -18.44 5.13 6.96
C ARG A 31 -18.37 5.62 5.51
N ALA A 32 -18.20 6.92 5.27
CA ALA A 32 -18.13 7.51 3.93
C ALA A 32 -16.77 7.33 3.22
N ALA A 33 -15.75 6.85 3.94
CA ALA A 33 -14.47 6.43 3.37
C ALA A 33 -14.52 4.98 2.82
N LYS A 34 -15.31 4.09 3.45
CA LYS A 34 -15.35 2.65 3.14
C LYS A 34 -16.07 2.29 1.83
N THR A 35 -17.00 3.11 1.34
CA THR A 35 -17.82 2.78 0.15
C THR A 35 -17.21 3.19 -1.19
N ARG A 36 -16.20 4.08 -1.22
CA ARG A 36 -15.56 4.50 -2.48
C ARG A 36 -14.42 3.60 -2.95
N HIS A 37 -13.97 2.69 -2.09
CA HIS A 37 -12.81 1.83 -2.34
C HIS A 37 -13.20 0.49 -3.00
N LYS A 38 -14.37 -0.09 -2.65
CA LYS A 38 -14.83 -1.39 -3.18
C LYS A 38 -14.94 -1.46 -4.71
N ARG A 39 -15.28 -0.36 -5.38
CA ARG A 39 -15.37 -0.31 -6.86
C ARG A 39 -14.03 -0.08 -7.57
N ARG A 40 -12.95 0.25 -6.84
CA ARG A 40 -11.61 0.46 -7.41
C ARG A 40 -10.72 -0.78 -7.29
N LEU A 41 -11.05 -1.71 -6.40
CA LEU A 41 -10.25 -2.91 -6.12
C LEU A 41 -10.33 -3.96 -7.23
N GLU A 42 -11.47 -4.11 -7.91
CA GLU A 42 -11.63 -5.08 -9.02
C GLU A 42 -10.65 -4.82 -10.19
N VAL A 43 -10.20 -3.58 -10.39
CA VAL A 43 -9.24 -3.20 -11.44
C VAL A 43 -7.79 -3.33 -10.96
N ILE A 44 -7.56 -3.35 -9.64
CA ILE A 44 -6.24 -3.50 -9.03
C ILE A 44 -5.85 -4.98 -8.92
N HIS A 45 -6.80 -5.86 -8.59
CA HIS A 45 -6.55 -7.31 -8.49
C HIS A 45 -6.00 -7.90 -9.81
N ALA A 46 -6.54 -7.50 -10.97
CA ALA A 46 -6.03 -7.95 -12.27
C ALA A 46 -4.58 -7.49 -12.58
N LYS A 47 -4.11 -6.41 -11.94
CA LYS A 47 -2.74 -5.88 -12.11
C LYS A 47 -1.75 -6.41 -11.05
N ALA A 48 -2.25 -6.78 -9.87
CA ALA A 48 -1.43 -7.36 -8.79
C ALA A 48 -0.98 -8.79 -9.11
N GLU A 49 -1.84 -9.60 -9.73
CA GLU A 49 -1.49 -10.95 -10.18
C GLU A 49 -0.36 -10.95 -11.24
N LEU A 50 -0.36 -9.98 -12.15
CA LEU A 50 0.69 -9.84 -13.18
C LEU A 50 2.02 -9.32 -12.60
N THR A 51 1.97 -8.53 -11.54
CA THR A 51 3.18 -7.97 -10.89
C THR A 51 3.84 -8.98 -9.96
N SER A 52 3.06 -9.75 -9.20
CA SER A 52 3.57 -10.81 -8.33
C SER A 52 4.25 -11.95 -9.12
N ALA A 53 3.69 -12.32 -10.27
CA ALA A 53 4.32 -13.26 -11.20
C ALA A 53 5.68 -12.74 -11.73
N LYS A 54 5.79 -11.44 -12.01
CA LYS A 54 7.05 -10.80 -12.45
C LYS A 54 8.07 -10.64 -11.32
N ALA A 55 7.62 -10.42 -10.08
CA ALA A 55 8.49 -10.32 -8.92
C ALA A 55 9.07 -11.70 -8.53
N ALA A 56 8.27 -12.76 -8.61
CA ALA A 56 8.74 -14.13 -8.40
C ALA A 56 9.81 -14.55 -9.43
N ALA A 57 9.69 -14.12 -10.69
CA ALA A 57 10.69 -14.38 -11.72
C ALA A 57 12.04 -13.64 -11.50
N ARG A 58 12.07 -12.56 -10.72
CA ARG A 58 13.28 -11.80 -10.39
C ARG A 58 14.06 -12.36 -9.20
N HIS A 59 13.44 -13.23 -8.39
CA HIS A 59 13.99 -13.72 -7.13
C HIS A 59 14.72 -15.07 -7.23
N ASN A 60 15.10 -15.51 -8.43
CA ASN A 60 15.90 -16.74 -8.62
C ASN A 60 17.35 -16.41 -8.99
N PRO A 61 18.27 -16.17 -8.02
CA PRO A 61 19.67 -15.93 -8.31
C PRO A 61 20.43 -17.27 -8.30
N VAL A 62 20.94 -17.71 -9.44
CA VAL A 62 22.02 -18.70 -9.48
C VAL A 62 23.28 -18.03 -9.99
N ALA A 63 24.31 -18.08 -9.16
CA ALA A 63 25.56 -17.35 -9.26
C ALA A 63 26.54 -17.92 -10.30
N ARG A 64 27.31 -17.04 -10.97
CA ARG A 64 28.78 -16.92 -10.85
C ARG A 64 29.32 -15.87 -11.82
N ALA A 65 30.21 -15.02 -11.30
CA ALA A 65 31.05 -14.12 -12.07
C ALA A 65 32.32 -14.85 -12.54
N SER A 66 32.69 -14.69 -13.82
CA SER A 66 34.05 -14.91 -14.34
C SER A 66 34.24 -14.19 -15.69
N GLU A 67 35.12 -13.18 -15.66
CA GLU A 67 35.94 -12.54 -16.72
C GLU A 67 35.31 -11.80 -17.94
N PRO A 68 35.95 -10.70 -18.41
CA PRO A 68 35.43 -9.85 -19.48
C PRO A 68 35.91 -10.34 -20.86
N LYS A 69 34.96 -10.75 -21.71
CA LYS A 69 35.21 -11.04 -23.13
C LYS A 69 34.44 -10.09 -24.04
N ALA A 70 35.14 -9.65 -25.08
CA ALA A 70 34.83 -8.55 -25.98
C ALA A 70 33.51 -8.67 -26.78
N ILE A 71 32.90 -7.49 -26.95
CA ILE A 71 32.03 -6.95 -28.02
C ILE A 71 31.50 -7.95 -29.07
N THR A 72 30.17 -8.11 -29.09
CA THR A 72 29.25 -7.84 -30.22
C THR A 72 28.08 -8.81 -30.19
N ARG A 73 27.03 -8.44 -29.47
CA ARG A 73 25.67 -8.71 -29.92
C ARG A 73 25.05 -7.33 -30.10
N PRO A 74 24.54 -6.96 -31.28
CA PRO A 74 23.63 -5.82 -31.33
C PRO A 74 22.46 -6.22 -30.44
N GLN A 75 22.46 -5.74 -29.20
CA GLN A 75 21.23 -5.73 -28.42
C GLN A 75 20.26 -4.94 -29.29
N ALA A 76 19.17 -5.58 -29.73
CA ALA A 76 18.11 -4.87 -30.41
C ALA A 76 17.74 -3.72 -29.49
N VAL A 77 18.04 -2.48 -29.93
CA VAL A 77 17.69 -1.28 -29.18
C VAL A 77 16.19 -1.38 -28.96
N PRO A 78 15.71 -1.47 -27.70
CA PRO A 78 14.28 -1.67 -27.45
C PRO A 78 13.52 -0.58 -28.16
N THR A 79 12.40 -0.94 -28.78
CA THR A 79 11.57 0.03 -29.49
C THR A 79 11.21 1.16 -28.52
N GLN A 80 11.09 2.40 -29.01
CA GLN A 80 10.76 3.54 -28.14
C GLN A 80 9.55 3.26 -27.24
N LEU A 81 8.58 2.50 -27.74
CA LEU A 81 7.39 2.09 -27.01
C LEU A 81 7.70 1.10 -25.87
N GLU A 82 8.58 0.13 -26.09
CA GLU A 82 9.05 -0.79 -25.03
C GLU A 82 9.72 -0.02 -23.88
N GLN A 83 10.53 0.98 -24.20
CA GLN A 83 11.18 1.81 -23.18
C GLN A 83 10.16 2.59 -22.34
N LEU A 84 9.11 3.13 -22.98
CA LEU A 84 8.02 3.80 -22.27
C LEU A 84 7.22 2.85 -21.40
N PHE A 85 6.96 1.63 -21.87
CA PHE A 85 6.31 0.59 -21.06
C PHE A 85 7.14 0.26 -19.83
N LYS A 86 8.46 0.10 -20.01
CA LYS A 86 9.37 -0.19 -18.92
C LYS A 86 9.32 0.92 -17.86
N LYS A 87 9.43 2.19 -18.29
CA LYS A 87 9.36 3.37 -17.41
C LYS A 87 8.04 3.46 -16.62
N HIS A 88 6.93 3.27 -17.32
CA HIS A 88 5.61 3.21 -16.71
C HIS A 88 5.54 2.10 -15.66
N ASP A 89 5.92 0.87 -16.03
CA ASP A 89 5.86 -0.30 -15.16
C ASP A 89 6.81 -0.15 -13.96
N ASP A 90 8.00 0.42 -14.14
CA ASP A 90 8.96 0.70 -13.05
C ASP A 90 8.37 1.69 -12.03
N THR A 91 7.71 2.76 -12.50
CA THR A 91 7.06 3.75 -11.63
C THR A 91 5.87 3.13 -10.88
N THR A 92 5.08 2.32 -11.57
CA THR A 92 3.96 1.58 -10.94
C THR A 92 4.47 0.58 -9.90
N ALA A 93 5.58 -0.12 -10.17
CA ALA A 93 6.18 -1.02 -9.19
C ALA A 93 6.66 -0.26 -7.94
N ARG A 94 7.34 0.89 -8.11
CA ARG A 94 7.75 1.77 -6.99
C ARG A 94 6.56 2.26 -6.19
N TRP A 95 5.43 2.57 -6.82
CA TRP A 95 4.20 2.94 -6.10
C TRP A 95 3.59 1.76 -5.35
N LEU A 96 3.47 0.59 -5.98
CA LEU A 96 2.89 -0.60 -5.36
C LEU A 96 3.64 -1.04 -4.11
N ASP A 97 4.94 -0.78 -4.03
CA ASP A 97 5.70 -0.95 -2.79
C ASP A 97 5.08 -0.18 -1.61
N TYR A 98 4.52 1.01 -1.81
CA TYR A 98 3.88 1.79 -0.74
C TYR A 98 2.49 1.28 -0.38
N GLU A 99 1.77 0.67 -1.33
CA GLU A 99 0.41 0.17 -1.12
C GLU A 99 0.38 -1.25 -0.57
N LEU A 100 1.37 -2.07 -0.92
CA LEU A 100 1.41 -3.51 -0.61
C LEU A 100 2.38 -3.86 0.53
N ASP A 101 3.43 -3.06 0.74
CA ASP A 101 4.31 -3.23 1.90
C ASP A 101 3.80 -2.40 3.07
N VAL A 102 3.15 -3.08 4.02
CA VAL A 102 2.59 -2.45 5.22
C VAL A 102 3.64 -1.67 6.01
N ALA A 103 4.91 -2.09 6.02
CA ALA A 103 5.96 -1.34 6.71
C ALA A 103 6.25 0.01 6.03
N LYS A 104 6.33 0.04 4.69
CA LYS A 104 6.48 1.29 3.92
C LYS A 104 5.24 2.17 4.05
N LEU A 105 4.06 1.55 4.04
CA LEU A 105 2.79 2.22 4.20
C LEU A 105 2.70 2.97 5.54
N ILE A 106 3.12 2.33 6.64
CA ILE A 106 3.18 2.99 7.97
C ILE A 106 4.25 4.09 8.01
N ALA A 107 5.38 3.90 7.32
CA ALA A 107 6.48 4.88 7.34
C ALA A 107 6.17 6.14 6.50
N PHE A 108 5.39 5.99 5.43
CA PHE A 108 5.09 7.05 4.46
C PHE A 108 3.59 7.11 4.12
N PRO A 109 2.70 7.30 5.10
CA PRO A 109 1.24 7.21 4.92
C PRO A 109 0.69 8.22 3.91
N ALA A 110 1.37 9.35 3.72
CA ALA A 110 1.02 10.36 2.73
C ALA A 110 1.02 9.84 1.28
N MET A 111 1.77 8.76 0.97
CA MET A 111 1.80 8.17 -0.39
C MET A 111 0.48 7.48 -0.77
N SER A 112 -0.30 7.04 0.21
CA SER A 112 -1.60 6.38 0.00
C SER A 112 -2.78 7.33 0.28
N ASP A 113 -2.52 8.51 0.86
CA ASP A 113 -3.54 9.50 1.16
C ASP A 113 -3.82 10.42 -0.05
N GLY A 114 -4.92 10.12 -0.76
CA GLY A 114 -5.39 10.93 -1.88
C GLY A 114 -5.88 12.34 -1.50
N ARG A 115 -5.89 12.72 -0.22
CA ARG A 115 -6.14 14.11 0.23
C ARG A 115 -4.88 14.96 0.14
N GLN A 116 -3.69 14.34 0.13
CA GLN A 116 -2.44 15.06 -0.03
C GLN A 116 -2.34 15.59 -1.47
N PRO A 117 -2.10 16.90 -1.68
CA PRO A 117 -2.14 17.49 -3.01
C PRO A 117 -1.19 16.85 -4.02
N LEU A 118 0.04 16.50 -3.59
CA LEU A 118 1.04 15.90 -4.46
C LEU A 118 0.70 14.44 -4.77
N THR A 119 0.21 13.66 -3.80
CA THR A 119 -0.29 12.30 -4.02
C THR A 119 -1.50 12.30 -4.96
N ALA A 120 -2.44 13.24 -4.78
CA ALA A 120 -3.57 13.41 -5.68
C ALA A 120 -3.13 13.82 -7.11
N GLY A 121 -2.09 14.64 -7.23
CA GLY A 121 -1.44 14.97 -8.50
C GLY A 121 -0.87 13.74 -9.19
N PHE A 122 -0.05 12.96 -8.47
CA PHE A 122 0.50 11.69 -8.92
C PHE A 122 -0.60 10.72 -9.38
N LEU A 123 -1.63 10.46 -8.56
CA LEU A 123 -2.70 9.52 -8.90
C LEU A 123 -3.49 9.95 -10.15
N ARG A 124 -3.65 11.26 -10.37
CA ARG A 124 -4.22 11.79 -11.61
C ARG A 124 -3.31 11.57 -12.80
N ALA A 125 -2.03 11.90 -12.69
CA ALA A 125 -1.03 11.69 -13.74
C ALA A 125 -0.94 10.19 -14.13
N LYS A 126 -0.92 9.30 -13.13
CA LYS A 126 -0.98 7.86 -13.32
C LYS A 126 -2.23 7.44 -14.11
N LYS A 127 -3.41 7.94 -13.75
CA LYS A 127 -4.66 7.63 -14.47
C LYS A 127 -4.59 8.06 -15.93
N VAL A 128 -4.01 9.23 -16.21
CA VAL A 128 -3.82 9.71 -17.60
C VAL A 128 -2.86 8.79 -18.36
N ALA A 129 -1.71 8.45 -17.76
CA ALA A 129 -0.75 7.54 -18.37
C ALA A 129 -1.31 6.12 -18.59
N ASP A 130 -2.09 5.60 -17.64
CA ASP A 130 -2.80 4.32 -17.78
C ASP A 130 -3.79 4.34 -18.95
N ASN A 131 -4.56 5.43 -19.10
CA ASN A 131 -5.56 5.56 -20.17
C ASN A 131 -4.93 5.69 -21.56
N LEU A 132 -3.78 6.37 -21.66
CA LEU A 132 -3.05 6.57 -22.91
C LEU A 132 -2.14 5.38 -23.26
N ARG A 133 -1.99 4.40 -22.36
CA ARG A 133 -1.13 3.25 -22.59
C ARG A 133 -1.71 2.35 -23.69
N PRO A 134 -0.97 2.09 -24.78
CA PRO A 134 -1.37 1.10 -25.77
C PRO A 134 -1.54 -0.31 -25.17
N SER A 135 -2.36 -1.16 -25.80
CA SER A 135 -2.62 -2.51 -25.30
C SER A 135 -1.41 -3.44 -25.35
N SER A 136 -0.50 -3.23 -26.31
CA SER A 136 0.78 -3.95 -26.39
C SER A 136 1.85 -3.10 -27.07
N THR A 137 3.10 -3.54 -26.96
CA THR A 137 4.26 -2.92 -27.63
C THR A 137 4.29 -3.20 -29.13
N SER A 138 3.47 -4.13 -29.64
CA SER A 138 3.41 -4.50 -31.05
C SER A 138 2.31 -3.78 -31.83
N VAL A 139 1.46 -2.99 -31.16
CA VAL A 139 0.41 -2.20 -31.82
C VAL A 139 1.04 -1.07 -32.65
N LYS A 140 0.51 -0.88 -33.86
CA LYS A 140 0.82 0.30 -34.67
C LYS A 140 0.13 1.52 -34.07
N ILE A 141 0.93 2.46 -33.61
CA ILE A 141 0.50 3.74 -33.03
C ILE A 141 0.89 4.88 -33.96
N ASN A 142 0.05 5.92 -34.04
CA ASN A 142 0.41 7.12 -34.78
C ASN A 142 1.42 7.99 -33.98
N ALA A 143 2.04 8.97 -34.64
CA ALA A 143 3.07 9.79 -33.99
C ALA A 143 2.52 10.69 -32.86
N THR A 144 1.28 11.16 -32.99
CA THR A 144 0.61 12.02 -32.00
C THR A 144 0.33 11.25 -30.71
N ASP A 145 -0.34 10.11 -30.80
CA ASP A 145 -0.67 9.26 -29.64
C ASP A 145 0.61 8.79 -28.92
N LEU A 146 1.68 8.48 -29.68
CA LEU A 146 2.97 8.12 -29.10
C LEU A 146 3.60 9.30 -28.34
N ALA A 147 3.49 10.51 -28.87
CA ALA A 147 4.00 11.72 -28.21
C ALA A 147 3.20 12.04 -26.94
N GLU A 148 1.87 11.90 -26.98
CA GLU A 148 0.98 12.07 -25.82
C GLU A 148 1.28 11.03 -24.73
N TYR A 149 1.40 9.76 -25.10
CA TYR A 149 1.75 8.71 -24.15
C TYR A 149 3.12 8.98 -23.51
N ARG A 150 4.13 9.33 -24.31
CA ARG A 150 5.47 9.70 -23.79
C ARG A 150 5.42 10.86 -22.81
N ALA A 151 4.67 11.91 -23.12
CA ALA A 151 4.49 13.06 -22.22
C ALA A 151 3.83 12.62 -20.91
N SER A 152 2.74 11.85 -20.99
CA SER A 152 2.03 11.37 -19.80
C SER A 152 2.87 10.46 -18.90
N VAL A 153 3.74 9.61 -19.47
CA VAL A 153 4.68 8.79 -18.69
C VAL A 153 5.70 9.66 -17.97
N THR A 154 6.19 10.72 -18.62
CA THR A 154 7.12 11.68 -18.01
C THR A 154 6.45 12.44 -16.86
N ASP A 155 5.23 12.92 -17.08
CA ASP A 155 4.45 13.63 -16.05
C ASP A 155 4.11 12.70 -14.87
N TYR A 156 3.82 11.42 -15.15
CA TYR A 156 3.61 10.41 -14.13
C TYR A 156 4.87 10.19 -13.28
N GLU A 157 6.03 9.96 -13.91
CA GLU A 157 7.32 9.81 -13.22
C GLU A 157 7.63 11.02 -12.31
N VAL A 158 7.53 12.23 -12.86
CA VAL A 158 7.82 13.47 -12.13
C VAL A 158 6.85 13.67 -10.97
N ALA A 159 5.56 13.47 -11.19
CA ALA A 159 4.55 13.62 -10.14
C ALA A 159 4.75 12.60 -9.01
N PHE A 160 5.13 11.36 -9.36
CA PHE A 160 5.46 10.33 -8.38
C PHE A 160 6.68 10.73 -7.53
N ASP A 161 7.77 11.18 -8.15
CA ASP A 161 8.98 11.58 -7.43
C ASP A 161 8.75 12.79 -6.51
N LEU A 162 7.89 13.74 -6.93
CA LEU A 162 7.49 14.88 -6.11
C LEU A 162 6.66 14.44 -4.90
N ALA A 163 5.68 13.55 -5.11
CA ALA A 163 4.88 12.98 -4.03
C ALA A 163 5.75 12.19 -3.04
N GLU A 164 6.69 11.37 -3.54
CA GLU A 164 7.60 10.58 -2.71
C GLU A 164 8.52 11.48 -1.87
N ARG A 165 9.08 12.53 -2.46
CA ARG A 165 9.92 13.49 -1.73
C ARG A 165 9.15 14.18 -0.62
N ASP A 166 7.91 14.58 -0.88
CA ASP A 166 7.07 15.23 0.13
C ASP A 166 6.62 14.26 1.22
N ALA A 167 6.23 13.03 0.86
CA ALA A 167 5.89 12.00 1.83
C ALA A 167 7.08 11.66 2.74
N ARG A 168 8.31 11.65 2.22
CA ARG A 168 9.54 11.49 3.02
C ARG A 168 9.83 12.68 3.92
N ARG A 169 9.45 13.89 3.51
CA ARG A 169 9.62 15.12 4.30
C ARG A 169 8.61 15.19 5.44
N ILE A 170 7.34 14.87 5.17
CA ILE A 170 6.24 14.96 6.13
C ILE A 170 6.22 13.75 7.07
N ARG A 171 6.44 12.53 6.57
CA ARG A 171 6.31 11.25 7.30
C ARG A 171 4.99 11.16 8.06
N ASP A 172 5.06 11.12 9.39
CA ASP A 172 3.91 11.02 10.30
C ASP A 172 3.55 12.36 10.97
N SER A 173 4.14 13.48 10.53
CA SER A 173 3.94 14.79 11.17
C SER A 173 2.50 15.33 11.06
N THR A 174 1.68 14.78 10.16
CA THR A 174 0.24 15.10 10.06
C THR A 174 -0.61 14.41 11.13
N PHE A 175 -0.06 13.43 11.85
CA PHE A 175 -0.75 12.71 12.92
C PHE A 175 -0.51 13.39 14.27
N THR A 176 -1.50 13.28 15.16
CA THR A 176 -1.38 13.73 16.55
C THR A 176 -0.32 12.91 17.29
N ALA A 177 0.13 13.39 18.46
CA ALA A 177 1.14 12.69 19.26
C ALA A 177 0.69 11.28 19.70
N ALA A 178 -0.60 11.12 20.02
CA ALA A 178 -1.16 9.82 20.40
C ALA A 178 -1.19 8.84 19.21
N GLU A 179 -1.60 9.32 18.03
CA GLU A 179 -1.62 8.51 16.81
C GLU A 179 -0.21 8.11 16.37
N ARG A 180 0.77 9.03 16.43
CA ARG A 180 2.17 8.70 16.14
C ARG A 180 2.72 7.60 17.04
N LYS A 181 2.37 7.62 18.33
CA LYS A 181 2.75 6.54 19.27
C LYS A 181 2.16 5.18 18.86
N ARG A 182 0.91 5.15 18.39
CA ARG A 182 0.28 3.94 17.85
C ARG A 182 1.00 3.46 16.59
N LEU A 183 1.32 4.37 15.66
CA LEU A 183 2.09 4.03 14.45
C LEU A 183 3.47 3.48 14.78
N ASP A 184 4.19 4.06 15.73
CA ASP A 184 5.50 3.57 16.17
C ASP A 184 5.40 2.19 16.83
N THR A 185 4.34 1.95 17.60
CA THR A 185 4.04 0.63 18.17
C THR A 185 3.76 -0.39 17.06
N ALA A 186 2.97 -0.01 16.05
CA ALA A 186 2.73 -0.87 14.89
C ALA A 186 4.01 -1.17 14.10
N LYS A 187 4.93 -0.21 13.93
CA LYS A 187 6.24 -0.43 13.30
C LYS A 187 7.06 -1.48 14.06
N GLN A 188 7.13 -1.38 15.38
CA GLN A 188 7.85 -2.33 16.23
C GLN A 188 7.24 -3.74 16.17
N LEU A 189 5.91 -3.83 16.28
CA LEU A 189 5.20 -5.10 16.18
C LEU A 189 5.36 -5.72 14.79
N MET A 190 5.45 -4.91 13.74
CA MET A 190 5.71 -5.40 12.38
C MET A 190 7.06 -6.10 12.29
N THR A 191 8.10 -5.55 12.92
CA THR A 191 9.42 -6.20 12.97
C THR A 191 9.31 -7.61 13.54
N VAL A 192 8.57 -7.79 14.65
CA VAL A 192 8.35 -9.11 15.25
C VAL A 192 7.48 -10.00 14.35
N ALA A 193 6.43 -9.46 13.75
CA ALA A 193 5.50 -10.22 12.91
C ALA A 193 6.18 -10.87 11.69
N VAL A 194 7.26 -10.29 11.18
CA VAL A 194 8.01 -10.79 10.01
C VAL A 194 9.37 -11.41 10.36
N ASP A 195 9.74 -11.43 11.65
CA ASP A 195 11.02 -11.94 12.13
C ASP A 195 11.02 -13.47 12.23
N GLN A 196 11.92 -14.12 11.48
CA GLN A 196 12.06 -15.57 11.45
C GLN A 196 12.58 -16.17 12.76
N ALA A 197 13.25 -15.38 13.61
CA ALA A 197 13.73 -15.83 14.90
C ALA A 197 12.60 -15.95 15.96
N ALA A 198 11.48 -15.24 15.75
CA ALA A 198 10.32 -15.29 16.65
C ALA A 198 9.50 -16.56 16.42
N THR A 199 8.80 -17.03 17.46
CA THR A 199 7.94 -18.22 17.34
C THR A 199 6.70 -17.94 16.47
N PRO A 200 6.14 -18.95 15.80
CA PRO A 200 4.88 -18.85 15.05
C PRO A 200 3.74 -18.14 15.79
N ALA A 201 3.57 -18.42 17.08
CA ALA A 201 2.52 -17.84 17.90
C ALA A 201 2.76 -16.35 18.18
N GLU A 202 4.00 -15.96 18.50
CA GLU A 202 4.37 -14.56 18.73
C GLU A 202 4.15 -13.70 17.48
N ARG A 203 4.51 -14.23 16.29
CA ARG A 203 4.30 -13.52 15.03
C ARG A 203 2.81 -13.31 14.72
N HIS A 204 1.98 -14.31 14.95
CA HIS A 204 0.53 -14.19 14.74
C HIS A 204 -0.11 -13.17 15.70
N VAL A 205 0.32 -13.17 16.97
CA VAL A 205 -0.13 -12.18 17.96
C VAL A 205 0.34 -10.78 17.57
N ALA A 206 1.60 -10.62 17.15
CA ALA A 206 2.14 -9.35 16.68
C ALA A 206 1.38 -8.84 15.44
N TYR A 207 1.10 -9.72 14.47
CA TYR A 207 0.30 -9.41 13.28
C TYR A 207 -1.10 -8.88 13.64
N LYS A 208 -1.83 -9.56 14.52
CA LYS A 208 -3.16 -9.09 14.96
C LYS A 208 -3.07 -7.71 15.61
N ARG A 209 -2.10 -7.52 16.51
CA ARG A 209 -1.91 -6.22 17.17
C ARG A 209 -1.52 -5.11 16.20
N VAL A 210 -0.72 -5.39 15.16
CA VAL A 210 -0.46 -4.41 14.09
C VAL A 210 -1.77 -3.94 13.48
N ARG A 211 -2.67 -4.86 13.14
CA ARG A 211 -3.97 -4.51 12.54
C ARG A 211 -4.80 -3.64 13.47
N ASP A 212 -4.84 -3.98 14.75
CA ASP A 212 -5.57 -3.21 15.77
C ASP A 212 -4.98 -1.80 15.94
N GLU A 213 -3.65 -1.65 15.91
CA GLU A 213 -2.99 -0.35 16.03
C GLU A 213 -3.17 0.54 14.80
N LEU A 214 -3.28 -0.05 13.62
CA LEU A 214 -3.53 0.69 12.37
C LEU A 214 -5.01 1.00 12.15
N ASP A 215 -5.92 0.28 12.80
CA ASP A 215 -7.35 0.52 12.65
C ASP A 215 -7.72 1.94 13.05
N GLY A 216 -8.51 2.58 12.18
CA GLY A 216 -8.89 3.99 12.27
C GLY A 216 -7.80 5.00 11.89
N LEU A 217 -6.52 4.60 11.79
CA LEU A 217 -5.42 5.51 11.40
C LEU A 217 -5.09 5.40 9.93
N ILE A 218 -4.93 4.15 9.46
CA ILE A 218 -4.49 3.87 8.11
C ILE A 218 -5.31 2.71 7.54
N ALA A 219 -5.92 2.93 6.38
CA ALA A 219 -6.66 1.89 5.67
C ALA A 219 -5.68 0.98 4.93
N LEU A 220 -5.63 -0.30 5.32
CA LEU A 220 -4.90 -1.33 4.59
C LEU A 220 -5.75 -1.86 3.44
N SER A 221 -5.13 -2.08 2.28
CA SER A 221 -5.77 -2.79 1.17
C SER A 221 -5.86 -4.29 1.48
N ASP A 222 -6.87 -4.97 0.93
CA ASP A 222 -7.04 -6.42 1.11
C ASP A 222 -5.81 -7.20 0.59
N ASP A 223 -5.20 -6.74 -0.51
CA ASP A 223 -3.97 -7.31 -1.07
C ASP A 223 -2.77 -7.14 -0.11
N ALA A 224 -2.62 -5.98 0.54
CA ALA A 224 -1.56 -5.77 1.51
C ALA A 224 -1.73 -6.69 2.74
N VAL A 225 -2.97 -6.88 3.18
CA VAL A 225 -3.31 -7.83 4.25
C VAL A 225 -2.96 -9.25 3.82
N GLU A 226 -3.35 -9.68 2.62
CA GLU A 226 -3.06 -11.01 2.11
C GLU A 226 -1.54 -11.27 1.96
N ILE A 227 -0.79 -10.30 1.42
CA ILE A 227 0.67 -10.39 1.28
C ILE A 227 1.33 -10.48 2.66
N LEU A 228 0.86 -9.70 3.63
CA LEU A 228 1.36 -9.74 5.00
C LEU A 228 1.03 -11.09 5.65
N GLU A 229 -0.20 -11.59 5.53
CA GLU A 229 -0.60 -12.90 6.04
C GLU A 229 0.23 -14.01 5.43
N LYS A 230 0.45 -13.99 4.12
CA LYS A 230 1.34 -14.94 3.43
C LYS A 230 2.76 -14.87 3.98
N LYS A 231 3.33 -13.67 4.21
CA LYS A 231 4.67 -13.52 4.80
C LYS A 231 4.74 -14.07 6.23
N VAL A 232 3.73 -13.80 7.04
CA VAL A 232 3.62 -14.32 8.40
C VAL A 232 3.48 -15.84 8.37
N ALA A 233 2.66 -16.38 7.45
CA ALA A 233 2.25 -17.78 7.32
C ALA A 233 3.25 -18.71 6.62
N LEU A 234 3.90 -18.29 5.52
CA LEU A 234 4.97 -19.04 4.85
C LEU A 234 6.17 -19.27 5.77
N GLN A 235 6.32 -18.45 6.80
CA GLN A 235 7.33 -18.63 7.83
C GLN A 235 6.84 -19.56 8.97
N LEU A 236 5.56 -19.96 9.00
CA LEU A 236 4.98 -20.91 9.98
C LEU A 236 5.14 -22.38 9.56
N GLU A 237 5.43 -22.66 8.28
CA GLU A 237 5.69 -24.03 7.79
C GLU A 237 6.95 -24.60 8.48
N PRO A 238 6.84 -25.68 9.27
CA PRO A 238 7.98 -26.23 9.97
C PRO A 238 8.90 -26.96 9.00
N ARG A 239 10.20 -26.79 9.18
CA ARG A 239 11.21 -27.79 8.81
C ARG A 239 10.78 -29.15 9.42
N ARG A 240 10.15 -30.03 8.64
CA ARG A 240 9.96 -31.48 8.90
C ARG A 240 10.67 -32.23 7.76
N THR A 241 11.47 -33.26 7.94
CA THR A 241 11.84 -34.13 9.09
C THR A 241 13.14 -34.84 8.65
N PRO A 242 14.11 -35.15 9.52
CA PRO A 242 15.21 -36.05 9.13
C PRO A 242 14.62 -37.43 8.77
N PRO A 243 15.18 -38.14 7.77
CA PRO A 243 14.69 -39.47 7.42
C PRO A 243 14.89 -40.43 8.61
N PRO A 244 14.05 -41.47 8.74
CA PRO A 244 14.21 -42.45 9.81
C PRO A 244 15.55 -43.16 9.65
N GLU A 245 16.37 -43.15 10.72
CA GLU A 245 17.55 -43.99 10.81
C GLU A 245 17.09 -45.45 10.78
N THR A 246 17.45 -46.14 9.70
CA THR A 246 17.31 -47.58 9.55
C THR A 246 18.24 -48.27 10.54
N ALA A 247 17.67 -49.06 11.45
CA ALA A 247 18.39 -50.04 12.26
C ALA A 247 18.69 -51.31 11.45
#